data_AF-A0A5D2JCB3-F1
#
_entry.id   AF-A0A5D2JCB3-F1
#
_cell.length_a   1.000
_cell.length_b   1.000
_cell.length_c   1.000
_cell.angle_alpha   90.00
_cell.angle_beta   90.00
_cell.angle_gamma   90.00
#
_symmetry.space_group_name_H-M   'P 1'
#
loop_
_entity.id
_entity.type
_entity.pdbx_description
1 polymer ?
#
loop_
_entity_poly.entity_id
_entity_poly.type
_entity_poly.pdbx_seq_one_letter_code
_entity_poly.pdbx_strand_id
1 'polypeptide(L)'
;MWVFEETLQTGEKLTDVINKTNENVKYLPGIKLGKNVIADPDLDNAVKDANMLVFVTPHQFMEGICKRLVGKVRGDVEAISLIKGMEVKMEGPCMISNLISEQLGINCSVLMGANIANEIAVEKFSEATVGYRDNREIAEQWVKLFSTPYFMVTPVQDVEGVELCGTLKNVVAIAAGFVDGLEMGNNTKAAIMRIGLREMRAFSKLLFSSVRDSTFFESCGVADVITTCLGGRNRKVAEAFARNGGKRSFDDLEAEMLQGQKLQGVSTAREVYEVLSHRGWLELFPLFATVHEICVGRLPPSAIVEYSEKKPRLSLLEDPACYQ
;
A
#
# COMPACT_ATOMS: atom_id res chain seq x y z
N MET A 1 11.90 -11.46 -15.31
CA MET A 1 11.66 -10.82 -13.99
C MET A 1 12.93 -10.11 -13.61
N TRP A 2 12.91 -8.77 -13.55
CA TRP A 2 14.08 -8.04 -13.08
C TRP A 2 14.33 -8.32 -11.58
N VAL A 3 15.58 -8.59 -11.23
CA VAL A 3 16.04 -8.77 -9.84
C VAL A 3 17.30 -7.95 -9.66
N PHE A 4 17.31 -7.03 -8.69
CA PHE A 4 18.56 -6.34 -8.35
C PHE A 4 19.61 -7.37 -7.91
N GLU A 5 20.77 -7.39 -8.57
CA GLU A 5 21.76 -8.43 -8.32
C GLU A 5 22.35 -8.32 -6.92
N GLU A 6 22.32 -9.43 -6.19
CA GLU A 6 22.87 -9.53 -4.85
C GLU A 6 23.71 -10.80 -4.75
N THR A 7 24.81 -10.72 -4.00
CA THR A 7 25.63 -11.89 -3.68
C THR A 7 25.13 -12.51 -2.39
N LEU A 8 24.75 -13.79 -2.45
CA LEU A 8 24.35 -14.56 -1.27
C LEU A 8 25.56 -14.84 -0.37
N GLN A 9 25.30 -15.25 0.88
CA GLN A 9 26.37 -15.67 1.81
C GLN A 9 27.20 -16.85 1.27
N THR A 10 26.65 -17.64 0.34
CA THR A 10 27.35 -18.73 -0.35
C THR A 10 28.34 -18.25 -1.41
N GLY A 11 28.32 -16.95 -1.74
CA GLY A 11 29.10 -16.36 -2.85
C GLY A 11 28.42 -16.44 -4.21
N GLU A 12 27.30 -17.15 -4.33
CA GLU A 12 26.51 -17.23 -5.56
C GLU A 12 25.68 -15.95 -5.79
N LYS A 13 25.45 -15.61 -7.06
CA LYS A 13 24.52 -14.54 -7.45
C LYS A 13 23.08 -14.98 -7.24
N LEU A 14 22.25 -14.07 -6.71
CA LEU A 14 20.84 -14.36 -6.41
C LEU A 14 20.07 -14.76 -7.68
N THR A 15 20.32 -14.10 -8.80
CA THR A 15 19.66 -14.40 -10.09
C THR A 15 19.98 -15.81 -10.57
N ASP A 16 21.25 -16.23 -10.49
CA ASP A 16 21.70 -17.57 -10.86
C ASP A 16 21.02 -18.64 -9.99
N VAL A 17 20.92 -18.40 -8.68
CA VAL A 17 20.25 -19.33 -7.75
C VAL A 17 18.76 -19.42 -8.05
N ILE A 18 18.07 -18.30 -8.30
CA ILE A 18 16.65 -18.30 -8.67
C ILE A 18 16.45 -19.12 -9.96
N ASN A 19 17.26 -18.89 -10.98
CA ASN A 19 17.13 -19.58 -12.26
C ASN A 19 17.44 -21.08 -12.17
N LYS A 20 18.39 -21.47 -11.30
CA LYS A 20 18.75 -22.88 -11.07
C LYS A 20 17.73 -23.64 -10.24
N THR A 21 17.11 -23.00 -9.27
CA THR A 21 16.29 -23.67 -8.24
C THR A 21 14.80 -23.35 -8.32
N ASN A 22 14.42 -22.42 -9.20
CA ASN A 22 13.11 -21.79 -9.28
C ASN A 22 12.64 -21.27 -7.91
N GLU A 23 13.52 -20.68 -7.12
CA GLU A 23 13.19 -20.22 -5.77
C GLU A 23 13.96 -18.94 -5.43
N ASN A 24 13.24 -17.94 -4.90
CA ASN A 24 13.88 -16.78 -4.30
C ASN A 24 14.17 -17.06 -2.82
N VAL A 25 15.28 -17.75 -2.57
CA VAL A 25 15.69 -18.24 -1.24
C VAL A 25 15.85 -17.14 -0.18
N LYS A 26 15.98 -15.88 -0.61
CA LYS A 26 16.13 -14.73 0.30
C LYS A 26 14.80 -14.08 0.67
N TYR A 27 13.94 -13.84 -0.32
CA TYR A 27 12.73 -13.03 -0.13
C TYR A 27 11.44 -13.85 -0.04
N LEU A 28 11.44 -15.10 -0.51
CA LEU A 28 10.31 -16.02 -0.42
C LEU A 28 10.81 -17.47 -0.24
N PRO A 29 11.51 -17.77 0.87
CA PRO A 29 12.10 -19.09 1.11
C PRO A 29 11.03 -20.18 1.21
N GLY A 30 11.32 -21.35 0.63
CA GLY A 30 10.44 -22.52 0.65
C GLY A 30 9.35 -22.55 -0.42
N ILE A 31 9.25 -21.51 -1.26
CA ILE A 31 8.22 -21.43 -2.32
C ILE A 31 8.89 -21.56 -3.69
N LYS A 32 8.43 -22.54 -4.47
CA LYS A 32 8.86 -22.73 -5.86
C LYS A 32 8.08 -21.81 -6.79
N LEU A 33 8.83 -20.97 -7.51
CA LEU A 33 8.34 -20.20 -8.65
C LEU A 33 8.06 -21.14 -9.82
N GLY A 34 7.20 -20.68 -10.75
CA GLY A 34 6.97 -21.41 -11.99
C GLY A 34 8.25 -21.59 -12.80
N LYS A 35 8.37 -22.71 -13.52
CA LYS A 35 9.56 -23.02 -14.38
C LYS A 35 9.77 -22.00 -15.51
N ASN A 36 8.73 -21.23 -15.82
CA ASN A 36 8.71 -20.16 -16.81
C ASN A 36 9.16 -18.80 -16.25
N VAL A 37 9.53 -18.71 -14.96
CA VAL A 37 10.05 -17.49 -14.36
C VAL A 37 11.57 -17.45 -14.52
N ILE A 38 12.05 -16.42 -15.21
CA ILE A 38 13.48 -16.16 -15.41
C ILE A 38 13.86 -14.88 -14.67
N ALA A 39 14.82 -14.96 -13.75
CA ALA A 39 15.42 -13.84 -13.06
C ALA A 39 16.53 -13.22 -13.91
N ASP A 40 16.50 -11.89 -14.05
CA ASP A 40 17.44 -11.14 -14.88
C ASP A 40 17.97 -9.92 -14.10
N PRO A 41 19.31 -9.77 -13.94
CA PRO A 41 19.87 -8.61 -13.26
C PRO A 41 19.83 -7.33 -14.10
N ASP A 42 19.71 -7.45 -15.42
CA ASP A 42 19.68 -6.34 -16.35
C ASP A 42 18.24 -5.86 -16.55
N LEU A 43 17.96 -4.64 -16.07
CA LEU A 43 16.64 -4.03 -16.19
C LEU A 43 16.24 -3.79 -17.65
N ASP A 44 17.18 -3.42 -18.51
CA ASP A 44 16.89 -3.12 -19.91
C ASP A 44 16.55 -4.41 -20.66
N ASN A 45 17.25 -5.51 -20.36
CA ASN A 45 16.92 -6.82 -20.92
C ASN A 45 15.57 -7.33 -20.39
N ALA A 46 15.31 -7.15 -19.08
CA ALA A 46 14.08 -7.63 -18.45
C ALA A 46 12.80 -6.95 -18.98
N VAL A 47 12.88 -5.71 -19.47
CA VAL A 47 11.75 -4.98 -20.07
C VAL A 47 11.72 -5.06 -21.59
N LYS A 48 12.79 -5.58 -22.21
CA LYS A 48 12.87 -5.71 -23.65
C LYS A 48 11.73 -6.57 -24.17
N ASP A 49 11.05 -6.09 -25.20
CA ASP A 49 9.93 -6.73 -25.89
C ASP A 49 8.66 -6.98 -25.05
N ALA A 50 8.64 -6.62 -23.77
CA ALA A 50 7.50 -6.81 -22.87
C ALA A 50 6.25 -6.09 -23.38
N ASN A 51 5.08 -6.74 -23.30
CA ASN A 51 3.77 -6.13 -23.59
C ASN A 51 3.05 -5.67 -22.32
N MET A 52 3.37 -6.30 -21.18
CA MET A 52 2.74 -6.06 -19.89
C MET A 52 3.83 -5.95 -18.82
N LEU A 53 3.88 -4.84 -18.08
CA LEU A 53 4.87 -4.58 -17.03
C LEU A 53 4.22 -4.55 -15.66
N VAL A 54 4.72 -5.39 -14.74
CA VAL A 54 4.29 -5.42 -13.34
C VAL A 54 5.33 -4.73 -12.47
N PHE A 55 4.97 -3.59 -11.90
CA PHE A 55 5.81 -2.83 -10.97
C PHE A 55 5.49 -3.26 -9.53
N VAL A 56 6.45 -3.91 -8.87
CA VAL A 56 6.31 -4.46 -7.51
C VAL A 56 7.62 -4.32 -6.73
N THR A 57 8.13 -3.10 -6.65
CA THR A 57 9.35 -2.76 -5.91
C THR A 57 9.01 -1.80 -4.76
N PRO A 58 9.85 -1.68 -3.72
CA PRO A 58 9.67 -0.64 -2.71
C PRO A 58 9.58 0.75 -3.36
N HIS A 59 8.55 1.54 -3.00
CA HIS A 59 8.20 2.79 -3.68
C HIS A 59 9.37 3.77 -3.82
N GLN A 60 10.25 3.84 -2.83
CA GLN A 60 11.44 4.70 -2.79
C GLN A 60 12.42 4.49 -3.97
N PHE A 61 12.36 3.35 -4.66
CA PHE A 61 13.20 3.06 -5.83
C PHE A 61 12.52 3.41 -7.16
N MET A 62 11.22 3.72 -7.15
CA MET A 62 10.42 3.80 -8.36
C MET A 62 10.86 4.97 -9.24
N GLU A 63 11.16 6.14 -8.67
CA GLU A 63 11.64 7.27 -9.46
C GLU A 63 12.95 6.92 -10.22
N GLY A 64 13.89 6.23 -9.55
CA GLY A 64 15.14 5.79 -10.17
C GLY A 64 14.94 4.73 -11.25
N ILE A 65 13.99 3.79 -11.04
CA ILE A 65 13.65 2.76 -12.01
C ILE A 65 12.99 3.40 -13.24
N CYS A 66 11.99 4.27 -13.07
CA CYS A 66 11.33 4.97 -14.16
C CYS A 66 12.34 5.77 -15.00
N LYS A 67 13.24 6.54 -14.36
CA LYS A 67 14.31 7.27 -15.06
C LYS A 67 15.18 6.38 -15.95
N ARG A 68 15.51 5.16 -15.50
CA ARG A 68 16.30 4.20 -16.29
C ARG A 68 15.53 3.60 -17.46
N LEU A 69 14.21 3.55 -17.37
CA LEU A 69 13.30 2.97 -18.38
C LEU A 69 12.84 3.98 -19.44
N VAL A 70 13.06 5.28 -19.24
CA VAL A 70 12.72 6.32 -20.23
C VAL A 70 13.36 5.99 -21.58
N GLY A 71 12.53 5.94 -22.63
CA GLY A 71 12.95 5.62 -24.00
C GLY A 71 13.26 4.15 -24.27
N LYS A 72 13.05 3.25 -23.29
CA LYS A 72 13.29 1.79 -23.44
C LYS A 72 12.01 0.96 -23.42
N VAL A 73 10.89 1.56 -23.04
CA VAL A 73 9.57 0.92 -23.02
C VAL A 73 8.78 1.40 -24.24
N ARG A 74 8.11 0.48 -24.94
CA ARG A 74 7.24 0.85 -26.07
C ARG A 74 5.97 1.54 -25.55
N GLY A 75 5.44 2.49 -26.30
CA GLY A 75 4.25 3.26 -25.89
C GLY A 75 2.95 2.45 -25.83
N ASP A 76 2.92 1.24 -26.40
CA ASP A 76 1.78 0.32 -26.39
C ASP A 76 1.80 -0.67 -25.22
N VAL A 77 2.79 -0.56 -24.33
CA VAL A 77 2.93 -1.43 -23.16
C VAL A 77 1.92 -1.04 -22.09
N GLU A 78 1.27 -2.04 -21.52
CA GLU A 78 0.38 -1.84 -20.37
C GLU A 78 1.14 -2.07 -19.07
N ALA A 79 1.07 -1.12 -18.14
CA ALA A 79 1.67 -1.26 -16.81
C ALA A 79 0.61 -1.56 -15.74
N ILE A 80 1.04 -2.23 -14.67
CA ILE A 80 0.29 -2.33 -13.42
C ILE A 80 1.22 -2.14 -12.22
N SER A 81 0.80 -1.32 -11.26
CA SER A 81 1.52 -1.13 -9.99
C SER A 81 0.87 -1.91 -8.85
N LEU A 82 1.68 -2.69 -8.14
CA LEU A 82 1.31 -3.37 -6.88
C LEU A 82 1.91 -2.64 -5.66
N ILE A 83 2.48 -1.46 -5.89
CA ILE A 83 3.26 -0.71 -4.90
C ILE A 83 2.31 0.07 -4.00
N LYS A 84 2.37 -0.22 -2.69
CA LYS A 84 1.63 0.51 -1.66
C LYS A 84 2.49 1.67 -1.12
N GLY A 85 2.00 2.90 -1.28
CA GLY A 85 2.71 4.12 -0.91
C GLY A 85 2.34 5.28 -1.83
N MET A 86 2.69 6.50 -1.42
CA MET A 86 2.61 7.70 -2.25
C MET A 86 3.86 8.55 -2.01
N GLU A 87 4.24 9.38 -2.97
CA GLU A 87 5.27 10.40 -2.75
C GLU A 87 4.59 11.73 -2.42
N VAL A 88 5.08 12.49 -1.44
CA VAL A 88 4.64 13.87 -1.25
C VAL A 88 5.65 14.79 -1.90
N LYS A 89 5.21 15.50 -2.94
CA LYS A 89 5.98 16.53 -3.63
C LYS A 89 5.44 17.91 -3.26
N MET A 90 6.14 18.98 -3.65
CA MET A 90 5.65 20.34 -3.38
C MET A 90 4.29 20.61 -4.02
N GLU A 91 4.01 19.96 -5.14
CA GLU A 91 2.77 20.06 -5.90
C GLU A 91 1.62 19.24 -5.27
N GLY A 92 1.91 18.38 -4.31
CA GLY A 92 0.97 17.50 -3.62
C GLY A 92 1.35 16.01 -3.65
N PRO A 93 0.44 15.13 -3.23
CA PRO A 93 0.66 13.69 -3.28
C PRO A 93 0.73 13.21 -4.74
N CYS A 94 1.81 12.51 -5.06
CA CYS A 94 2.06 11.86 -6.33
C CYS A 94 1.87 10.35 -6.16
N MET A 95 0.85 9.83 -6.85
CA MET A 95 0.55 8.40 -6.88
C MET A 95 1.63 7.66 -7.70
N ILE A 96 1.93 6.42 -7.35
CA ILE A 96 2.96 5.64 -8.04
C ILE A 96 2.49 5.29 -9.46
N SER A 97 1.21 5.01 -9.64
CA SER A 97 0.64 4.82 -10.99
C SER A 97 0.77 6.06 -11.87
N ASN A 98 0.59 7.27 -11.30
CA ASN A 98 0.76 8.53 -12.01
C ASN A 98 2.24 8.78 -12.33
N LEU A 99 3.15 8.53 -11.37
CA LEU A 99 4.60 8.61 -11.59
C LEU A 99 5.05 7.74 -12.78
N ILE A 100 4.58 6.49 -12.82
CA ILE A 100 4.87 5.55 -13.92
C ILE A 100 4.32 6.09 -15.24
N SER A 101 3.05 6.53 -15.24
CA SER A 101 2.38 7.00 -16.45
C SER A 101 3.03 8.27 -17.02
N GLU A 102 3.35 9.23 -16.16
CA GLU A 102 3.97 10.51 -16.54
C GLU A 102 5.41 10.33 -17.05
N GLN A 103 6.22 9.49 -16.39
CA GLN A 103 7.62 9.32 -16.79
C GLN A 103 7.80 8.41 -18.00
N LEU A 104 6.96 7.38 -18.14
CA LEU A 104 7.12 6.38 -19.21
C LEU A 104 6.17 6.59 -20.39
N GLY A 105 5.16 7.45 -20.26
CA GLY A 105 4.19 7.72 -21.32
C GLY A 105 3.31 6.51 -21.66
N ILE A 106 3.04 5.65 -20.68
CA ILE A 106 2.23 4.43 -20.81
C ILE A 106 1.06 4.42 -19.83
N ASN A 107 0.01 3.67 -20.11
CA ASN A 107 -1.07 3.48 -19.16
C ASN A 107 -0.61 2.61 -17.97
N CYS A 108 -1.05 2.96 -16.76
CA CYS A 108 -0.75 2.21 -15.55
C CYS A 108 -2.02 1.94 -14.73
N SER A 109 -2.41 0.67 -14.67
CA SER A 109 -3.39 0.12 -13.73
C SER A 109 -2.78 -0.08 -12.35
N VAL A 110 -3.58 -0.46 -11.36
CA VAL A 110 -3.09 -0.82 -10.02
C VAL A 110 -3.69 -2.13 -9.54
N LEU A 111 -3.00 -2.87 -8.68
CA LEU A 111 -3.55 -4.03 -7.97
C LEU A 111 -3.32 -3.88 -6.47
N MET A 112 -4.41 -3.76 -5.72
CA MET A 112 -4.41 -3.61 -4.27
C MET A 112 -5.37 -4.63 -3.62
N GLY A 113 -5.15 -4.97 -2.36
CA GLY A 113 -5.96 -5.97 -1.66
C GLY A 113 -5.32 -6.44 -0.36
N ALA A 114 -6.07 -7.24 0.39
CA ALA A 114 -5.67 -7.89 1.63
C ALA A 114 -4.63 -9.01 1.40
N ASN A 115 -3.48 -8.65 0.83
CA ASN A 115 -2.58 -9.59 0.15
C ASN A 115 -1.32 -9.87 0.98
N ILE A 116 -1.42 -10.69 2.02
CA ILE A 116 -0.23 -11.17 2.74
C ILE A 116 0.52 -12.16 1.85
N ALA A 117 1.69 -11.75 1.34
CA ALA A 117 2.45 -12.50 0.33
C ALA A 117 2.67 -13.98 0.70
N ASN A 118 3.07 -14.27 1.95
CA ASN A 118 3.33 -15.64 2.40
C ASN A 118 2.08 -16.52 2.42
N GLU A 119 0.89 -15.94 2.59
CA GLU A 119 -0.37 -16.70 2.59
C GLU A 119 -0.81 -17.05 1.17
N ILE A 120 -0.71 -16.08 0.26
CA ILE A 120 -1.00 -16.28 -1.16
C ILE A 120 -0.01 -17.27 -1.78
N ALA A 121 1.27 -17.18 -1.40
CA ALA A 121 2.33 -18.06 -1.90
C ALA A 121 2.15 -19.54 -1.51
N VAL A 122 1.41 -19.82 -0.43
CA VAL A 122 1.01 -21.19 -0.03
C VAL A 122 -0.45 -21.49 -0.38
N GLU A 123 -0.98 -20.76 -1.38
CA GLU A 123 -2.28 -20.99 -2.01
C GLU A 123 -3.48 -20.88 -1.07
N LYS A 124 -3.35 -20.09 0.01
CA LYS A 124 -4.53 -19.74 0.81
C LYS A 124 -5.42 -18.77 0.04
N PHE A 125 -6.72 -18.98 0.19
CA PHE A 125 -7.73 -18.12 -0.41
C PHE A 125 -7.53 -16.65 -0.03
N SER A 126 -7.52 -15.78 -1.04
CA SER A 126 -7.42 -14.33 -0.91
C SER A 126 -8.05 -13.65 -2.12
N GLU A 127 -8.28 -12.34 -2.01
CA GLU A 127 -8.94 -11.53 -3.04
C GLU A 127 -8.18 -10.23 -3.26
N ALA A 128 -8.19 -9.72 -4.48
CA ALA A 128 -7.61 -8.42 -4.81
C ALA A 128 -8.47 -7.63 -5.81
N THR A 129 -8.20 -6.34 -5.87
CA THR A 129 -8.88 -5.39 -6.72
C THR A 129 -7.88 -4.81 -7.72
N VAL A 130 -8.22 -4.86 -9.01
CA VAL A 130 -7.49 -4.17 -10.08
C VAL A 130 -8.19 -2.84 -10.37
N GLY A 131 -7.50 -1.73 -10.12
CA GLY A 131 -7.95 -0.40 -10.50
C GLY A 131 -7.56 -0.07 -11.95
N TYR A 132 -8.50 0.43 -12.75
CA TYR A 132 -8.27 0.90 -14.13
C TYR A 132 -9.00 2.22 -14.42
N ARG A 133 -8.57 2.95 -15.45
CA ARG A 133 -9.19 4.23 -15.87
C ARG A 133 -10.27 4.01 -16.94
N ASP A 134 -9.87 3.82 -18.19
CA ASP A 134 -10.82 3.82 -19.31
C ASP A 134 -10.93 2.46 -20.01
N ASN A 135 -9.81 1.74 -20.15
CA ASN A 135 -9.77 0.51 -20.94
C ASN A 135 -10.11 -0.73 -20.10
N ARG A 136 -11.39 -1.11 -20.10
CA ARG A 136 -11.87 -2.32 -19.41
C ARG A 136 -11.26 -3.61 -19.97
N GLU A 137 -11.01 -3.68 -21.28
CA GLU A 137 -10.44 -4.90 -21.89
C GLU A 137 -9.04 -5.19 -21.33
N ILE A 138 -8.23 -4.16 -21.14
CA ILE A 138 -6.92 -4.28 -20.47
C ILE A 138 -7.08 -4.68 -19.00
N ALA A 139 -8.06 -4.14 -18.29
CA ALA A 139 -8.35 -4.56 -16.92
C ALA A 139 -8.71 -6.06 -16.84
N GLU A 140 -9.51 -6.56 -17.79
CA GLU A 140 -9.87 -7.97 -17.90
C GLU A 140 -8.66 -8.85 -18.25
N GLN A 141 -7.70 -8.36 -19.03
CA GLN A 141 -6.42 -9.03 -19.26
C GLN A 141 -5.60 -9.15 -17.96
N TRP A 142 -5.52 -8.08 -17.15
CA TRP A 142 -4.88 -8.13 -15.85
C TRP A 142 -5.58 -9.10 -14.88
N VAL A 143 -6.91 -9.04 -14.82
CA VAL A 143 -7.71 -9.99 -14.03
C VAL A 143 -7.42 -11.42 -14.44
N LYS A 144 -7.40 -11.71 -15.74
CA LYS A 144 -7.08 -13.04 -16.26
C LYS A 144 -5.65 -13.47 -15.93
N LEU A 145 -4.69 -12.54 -15.97
CA LEU A 145 -3.28 -12.83 -15.67
C LEU A 145 -3.06 -13.15 -14.20
N PHE A 146 -3.72 -12.42 -13.29
CA PHE A 146 -3.52 -12.59 -11.84
C PHE A 146 -4.46 -13.60 -11.20
N SER A 147 -5.65 -13.86 -11.76
CA SER A 147 -6.64 -14.72 -11.10
C SER A 147 -6.21 -16.18 -11.06
N THR A 148 -6.35 -16.80 -9.90
CA THR A 148 -6.18 -18.23 -9.66
C THR A 148 -7.36 -18.75 -8.82
N PRO A 149 -7.55 -20.08 -8.65
CA PRO A 149 -8.60 -20.62 -7.78
C PRO A 149 -8.53 -20.14 -6.31
N TYR A 150 -7.35 -19.70 -5.85
CA TYR A 150 -7.11 -19.20 -4.49
C TYR A 150 -6.85 -17.69 -4.45
N PHE A 151 -6.75 -17.00 -5.58
CA PHE A 151 -6.53 -15.57 -5.66
C PHE A 151 -7.52 -14.95 -6.64
N MET A 152 -8.67 -14.49 -6.15
CA MET A 152 -9.72 -13.92 -6.99
C MET A 152 -9.50 -12.43 -7.19
N VAL A 153 -9.54 -11.98 -8.45
CA VAL A 153 -9.25 -10.59 -8.80
C VAL A 153 -10.46 -9.93 -9.45
N THR A 154 -10.86 -8.78 -8.95
CA THR A 154 -12.02 -8.02 -9.44
C THR A 154 -11.57 -6.67 -10.04
N PRO A 155 -12.02 -6.30 -11.25
CA PRO A 155 -11.68 -5.02 -11.86
C PRO A 155 -12.63 -3.91 -11.38
N VAL A 156 -12.07 -2.75 -11.03
CA VAL A 156 -12.80 -1.55 -10.59
C VAL A 156 -12.29 -0.34 -11.37
N GLN A 157 -13.22 0.45 -11.90
CA GLN A 157 -12.90 1.64 -12.68
C GLN A 157 -12.60 2.85 -11.78
N ASP A 158 -11.55 2.75 -10.97
CA ASP A 158 -11.12 3.76 -10.00
C ASP A 158 -9.65 3.52 -9.58
N VAL A 159 -8.69 3.98 -10.40
CA VAL A 159 -7.25 3.80 -10.08
C VAL A 159 -6.90 4.53 -8.79
N GLU A 160 -7.29 5.80 -8.67
CA GLU A 160 -6.91 6.64 -7.55
C GLU A 160 -7.50 6.10 -6.23
N GLY A 161 -8.76 5.66 -6.24
CA GLY A 161 -9.41 5.07 -5.07
C GLY A 161 -8.78 3.76 -4.65
N VAL A 162 -8.51 2.85 -5.59
CA VAL A 162 -7.88 1.55 -5.30
C VAL A 162 -6.48 1.73 -4.73
N GLU A 163 -5.65 2.59 -5.33
CA GLU A 163 -4.27 2.84 -4.91
C GLU A 163 -4.18 3.56 -3.56
N LEU A 164 -5.04 4.57 -3.33
CA LEU A 164 -5.09 5.28 -2.05
C LEU A 164 -5.59 4.38 -0.91
N CYS A 165 -6.52 3.46 -1.17
CA CYS A 165 -6.93 2.50 -0.14
C CYS A 165 -5.74 1.68 0.37
N GLY A 166 -4.92 1.13 -0.55
CA GLY A 166 -3.73 0.36 -0.21
C GLY A 166 -2.67 1.15 0.56
N THR A 167 -2.59 2.45 0.30
CA THR A 167 -1.64 3.37 0.95
C THR A 167 -2.11 3.78 2.35
N LEU A 168 -3.32 4.35 2.46
CA LEU A 168 -3.82 4.97 3.68
C LEU A 168 -4.16 3.97 4.79
N LYS A 169 -4.51 2.72 4.42
CA LYS A 169 -4.83 1.65 5.40
C LYS A 169 -3.71 1.39 6.41
N ASN A 170 -2.45 1.67 6.05
CA ASN A 170 -1.32 1.50 6.96
C ASN A 170 -1.35 2.50 8.12
N VAL A 171 -1.88 3.72 7.91
CA VAL A 171 -2.07 4.73 8.98
C VAL A 171 -3.13 4.24 9.98
N VAL A 172 -4.22 3.67 9.47
CA VAL A 172 -5.28 3.07 10.30
C VAL A 172 -4.75 1.87 11.10
N ALA A 173 -3.85 1.08 10.51
CA ALA A 173 -3.22 -0.04 11.21
C ALA A 173 -2.29 0.39 12.34
N ILE A 174 -1.61 1.54 12.22
CA ILE A 174 -0.84 2.13 13.32
C ILE A 174 -1.79 2.52 14.47
N ALA A 175 -2.91 3.20 14.16
CA ALA A 175 -3.93 3.53 15.16
C ALA A 175 -4.49 2.30 15.88
N ALA A 176 -4.79 1.23 15.13
CA ALA A 176 -5.25 -0.05 15.70
C ALA A 176 -4.18 -0.69 16.60
N GLY A 177 -2.90 -0.55 16.27
CA GLY A 177 -1.80 -1.00 17.12
C GLY A 177 -1.70 -0.20 18.41
N PHE A 178 -1.89 1.13 18.38
CA PHE A 178 -1.94 1.93 19.61
C PHE A 178 -3.05 1.46 20.55
N VAL A 179 -4.24 1.19 20.01
CA VAL A 179 -5.37 0.63 20.76
C VAL A 179 -5.02 -0.71 21.42
N ASP A 180 -4.32 -1.59 20.69
CA ASP A 180 -3.86 -2.89 21.23
C ASP A 180 -2.84 -2.72 22.35
N GLY A 181 -1.86 -1.83 22.16
CA GLY A 181 -0.81 -1.62 23.15
C GLY A 181 -1.30 -0.94 24.43
N LEU A 182 -2.45 -0.26 24.35
CA LEU A 182 -3.18 0.33 25.49
C LEU A 182 -4.26 -0.58 26.06
N GLU A 183 -4.43 -1.79 25.51
CA GLU A 183 -5.41 -2.79 25.97
C GLU A 183 -6.87 -2.29 26.00
N MET A 184 -7.26 -1.39 25.08
CA MET A 184 -8.59 -0.75 25.08
C MET A 184 -9.72 -1.63 24.50
N GLY A 185 -9.40 -2.85 24.06
CA GLY A 185 -10.36 -3.86 23.61
C GLY A 185 -10.89 -3.70 22.18
N ASN A 186 -11.65 -4.72 21.75
CA ASN A 186 -12.09 -4.87 20.36
C ASN A 186 -13.11 -3.80 19.91
N ASN A 187 -13.96 -3.31 20.81
CA ASN A 187 -14.94 -2.26 20.47
C ASN A 187 -14.24 -0.96 20.07
N THR A 188 -13.21 -0.56 20.82
CA THR A 188 -12.39 0.61 20.52
C THR A 188 -11.65 0.42 19.19
N LYS A 189 -11.06 -0.77 18.97
CA LYS A 189 -10.39 -1.08 17.70
C LYS A 189 -11.35 -0.98 16.51
N ALA A 190 -12.55 -1.56 16.61
CA ALA A 190 -13.56 -1.49 15.57
C ALA A 190 -13.98 -0.04 15.28
N ALA A 191 -14.12 0.80 16.30
CA ALA A 191 -14.41 2.22 16.14
C ALA A 191 -13.28 2.96 15.40
N ILE A 192 -12.02 2.72 15.76
CA ILE A 192 -10.84 3.28 15.06
C ILE A 192 -10.82 2.84 13.60
N MET A 193 -11.05 1.56 13.31
CA MET A 193 -11.07 1.05 11.94
C MET A 193 -12.16 1.72 11.11
N ARG A 194 -13.37 1.88 11.67
CA ARG A 194 -14.49 2.55 11.01
C ARG A 194 -14.21 4.04 10.76
N ILE A 195 -13.63 4.74 11.74
CA ILE A 195 -13.26 6.16 11.59
C ILE A 195 -12.16 6.31 10.55
N GLY A 196 -11.15 5.44 10.60
CA GLY A 196 -10.07 5.36 9.61
C GLY A 196 -10.60 5.16 8.20
N LEU A 197 -11.51 4.21 7.98
CA LEU A 197 -12.12 4.00 6.67
C LEU A 197 -12.87 5.24 6.15
N ARG A 198 -13.57 5.97 7.05
CA ARG A 198 -14.25 7.22 6.70
C ARG A 198 -13.26 8.32 6.31
N GLU A 199 -12.16 8.46 7.04
CA GLU A 199 -11.11 9.43 6.72
C GLU A 199 -10.36 9.04 5.43
N MET A 200 -10.09 7.76 5.19
CA MET A 200 -9.56 7.27 3.92
C MET A 200 -10.45 7.71 2.76
N ARG A 201 -11.76 7.44 2.85
CA ARG A 201 -12.73 7.85 1.83
C ARG A 201 -12.73 9.35 1.57
N ALA A 202 -12.82 10.15 2.62
CA ALA A 202 -12.89 11.60 2.48
C ALA A 202 -11.59 12.19 1.93
N PHE A 203 -10.43 11.69 2.37
CA PHE A 203 -9.13 12.14 1.89
C PHE A 203 -8.99 11.87 0.39
N SER A 204 -9.34 10.65 -0.04
CA SER A 204 -9.27 10.28 -1.45
C SER A 204 -10.18 11.14 -2.33
N LYS A 205 -11.43 11.40 -1.90
CA LYS A 205 -12.37 12.25 -2.67
C LYS A 205 -11.97 13.72 -2.73
N LEU A 206 -11.33 14.23 -1.68
CA LEU A 206 -10.82 15.60 -1.67
C LEU A 206 -9.61 15.78 -2.59
N LEU A 207 -8.79 14.73 -2.76
CA LEU A 207 -7.66 14.75 -3.69
C LEU A 207 -8.10 14.50 -5.13
N PHE A 208 -9.02 13.55 -5.34
CA PHE A 208 -9.40 13.07 -6.66
C PHE A 208 -10.92 12.92 -6.74
N SER A 209 -11.55 13.73 -7.59
CA SER A 209 -13.00 13.69 -7.81
C SER A 209 -13.47 12.42 -8.53
N SER A 210 -12.56 11.64 -9.13
CA SER A 210 -12.85 10.36 -9.79
C SER A 210 -13.19 9.24 -8.80
N VAL A 211 -12.79 9.39 -7.53
CA VAL A 211 -12.88 8.34 -6.51
C VAL A 211 -14.34 8.01 -6.19
N ARG A 212 -14.66 6.72 -6.23
CA ARG A 212 -16.01 6.18 -6.01
C ARG A 212 -16.16 5.62 -4.61
N ASP A 213 -17.33 5.81 -4.02
CA ASP A 213 -17.63 5.29 -2.67
C ASP A 213 -17.63 3.76 -2.65
N SER A 214 -18.09 3.13 -3.72
CA SER A 214 -18.13 1.67 -3.88
C SER A 214 -16.74 1.03 -3.73
N THR A 215 -15.67 1.73 -4.14
CA THR A 215 -14.28 1.24 -4.08
C THR A 215 -13.82 0.91 -2.66
N PHE A 216 -14.37 1.58 -1.64
CA PHE A 216 -14.00 1.33 -0.24
C PHE A 216 -14.60 0.03 0.33
N PHE A 217 -15.59 -0.56 -0.36
CA PHE A 217 -16.17 -1.86 -0.01
C PHE A 217 -15.48 -3.04 -0.70
N GLU A 218 -14.57 -2.76 -1.63
CA GLU A 218 -13.79 -3.77 -2.34
C GLU A 218 -12.62 -4.29 -1.48
N SER A 219 -11.93 -5.34 -1.95
CA SER A 219 -10.78 -5.93 -1.23
C SER A 219 -9.69 -4.90 -0.91
N CYS A 220 -9.41 -3.97 -1.83
CA CYS A 220 -8.44 -2.90 -1.60
C CYS A 220 -8.79 -1.99 -0.41
N GLY A 221 -10.08 -1.80 -0.12
CA GLY A 221 -10.60 -0.94 0.92
C GLY A 221 -10.78 -1.67 2.25
N VAL A 222 -12.03 -2.01 2.59
CA VAL A 222 -12.40 -2.55 3.89
C VAL A 222 -11.67 -3.84 4.24
N ALA A 223 -11.45 -4.75 3.29
CA ALA A 223 -10.79 -6.03 3.58
C ALA A 223 -9.30 -5.84 3.92
N ASP A 224 -8.57 -5.04 3.15
CA ASP A 224 -7.14 -4.75 3.44
C ASP A 224 -7.00 -3.99 4.77
N VAL A 225 -7.91 -3.07 5.09
CA VAL A 225 -7.95 -2.41 6.41
C VAL A 225 -8.12 -3.45 7.53
N ILE A 226 -9.11 -4.34 7.43
CA ILE A 226 -9.37 -5.38 8.43
C ILE A 226 -8.14 -6.26 8.63
N THR A 227 -7.64 -6.87 7.57
CA THR A 227 -6.51 -7.80 7.64
C THR A 227 -5.26 -7.12 8.20
N THR A 228 -5.01 -5.87 7.83
CA THR A 228 -3.84 -5.12 8.31
C THR A 228 -3.97 -4.71 9.78
N CYS A 229 -5.17 -4.31 10.22
CA CYS A 229 -5.43 -3.93 11.61
C CYS A 229 -5.49 -5.12 12.58
N LEU A 230 -5.66 -6.35 12.07
CA LEU A 230 -5.64 -7.57 12.86
C LEU A 230 -4.26 -8.25 12.89
N GLY A 231 -3.57 -8.33 11.75
CA GLY A 231 -2.35 -9.14 11.61
C GLY A 231 -1.10 -8.41 11.12
N GLY A 232 -1.23 -7.16 10.68
CA GLY A 232 -0.17 -6.44 9.97
C GLY A 232 1.04 -6.04 10.82
N ARG A 233 2.18 -5.82 10.15
CA ARG A 233 3.42 -5.32 10.77
C ARG A 233 3.24 -3.95 11.40
N ASN A 234 2.50 -3.05 10.74
CA ASN A 234 2.15 -1.73 11.27
C ASN A 234 1.47 -1.83 12.64
N ARG A 235 0.45 -2.68 12.75
CA ARG A 235 -0.24 -2.95 14.01
C ARG A 235 0.70 -3.50 15.09
N LYS A 236 1.51 -4.52 14.77
CA LYS A 236 2.46 -5.16 15.70
C LYS A 236 3.47 -4.17 16.29
N VAL A 237 4.09 -3.33 15.45
CA VAL A 237 5.10 -2.38 15.90
C VAL A 237 4.45 -1.23 16.70
N ALA A 238 3.30 -0.72 16.26
CA ALA A 238 2.57 0.31 16.99
C ALA A 238 2.04 -0.17 18.35
N GLU A 239 1.65 -1.44 18.47
CA GLU A 239 1.32 -2.08 19.75
C GLU A 239 2.52 -2.07 20.70
N ALA A 240 3.70 -2.49 20.21
CA ALA A 240 4.93 -2.45 21.02
C ALA A 240 5.31 -1.02 21.42
N PHE A 241 5.17 -0.05 20.52
CA PHE A 241 5.38 1.37 20.81
C PHE A 241 4.48 1.87 21.95
N ALA A 242 3.17 1.59 21.86
CA ALA A 242 2.20 2.01 22.86
C ALA A 242 2.40 1.32 24.21
N ARG A 243 2.73 0.02 24.24
CA ARG A 243 3.09 -0.71 25.49
C ARG A 243 4.29 -0.10 26.21
N ASN A 244 5.22 0.49 25.46
CA ASN A 244 6.37 1.20 26.02
C ASN A 244 6.07 2.67 26.34
N GLY A 245 4.79 3.07 26.35
CA GLY A 245 4.35 4.44 26.65
C GLY A 245 4.80 5.47 25.62
N GLY A 246 5.11 5.04 24.38
CA GLY A 246 5.61 5.92 23.32
C GLY A 246 7.04 6.43 23.52
N LYS A 247 7.83 5.78 24.39
CA LYS A 247 9.20 6.21 24.73
C LYS A 247 10.27 5.64 23.79
N ARG A 248 9.99 4.53 23.12
CA ARG A 248 10.89 3.91 22.16
C ARG A 248 10.68 4.50 20.77
N SER A 249 11.73 4.65 19.97
CA SER A 249 11.58 5.08 18.59
C SER A 249 10.97 3.96 17.72
N PHE A 250 10.29 4.34 16.64
CA PHE A 250 9.82 3.38 15.64
C PHE A 250 10.96 2.69 14.91
N ASP A 251 12.10 3.37 14.74
CA ASP A 251 13.29 2.81 14.07
C ASP A 251 13.89 1.66 14.89
N ASP A 252 13.99 1.82 16.21
CA ASP A 252 14.48 0.76 17.10
C ASP A 252 13.56 -0.46 17.08
N LEU A 253 12.25 -0.23 17.12
CA LEU A 253 11.25 -1.30 17.08
C LEU A 253 11.19 -1.97 15.71
N GLU A 254 11.35 -1.22 14.62
CA GLU A 254 11.47 -1.78 13.26
C GLU A 254 12.68 -2.71 13.17
N ALA A 255 13.86 -2.26 13.62
CA ALA A 255 15.09 -3.03 13.56
C ALA A 255 15.00 -4.32 14.39
N GLU A 256 14.40 -4.25 15.58
CA GLU A 256 14.22 -5.39 16.47
C GLU A 256 13.19 -6.40 15.95
N MET A 257 12.04 -5.93 15.46
CA MET A 257 10.87 -6.77 15.23
C MET A 257 10.71 -7.25 13.78
N LEU A 258 11.25 -6.51 12.80
CA LEU A 258 10.93 -6.73 11.39
C LEU A 258 12.04 -7.37 10.56
N GLN A 259 13.19 -7.70 11.16
CA GLN A 259 14.28 -8.48 10.51
C GLN A 259 14.67 -7.92 9.13
N GLY A 260 14.77 -6.60 9.01
CA GLY A 260 15.14 -5.90 7.77
C GLY A 260 13.96 -5.52 6.86
N GLN A 261 12.73 -5.87 7.20
CA GLN A 261 11.54 -5.36 6.50
C GLN A 261 11.18 -3.94 6.99
N LYS A 262 10.65 -3.11 6.09
CA LYS A 262 10.32 -1.70 6.37
C LYS A 262 8.87 -1.48 6.83
N LEU A 263 8.70 -0.53 7.76
CA LEU A 263 7.45 -0.09 8.35
C LEU A 263 6.91 1.15 7.62
N GLN A 264 6.00 0.94 6.67
CA GLN A 264 5.50 2.02 5.82
C GLN A 264 4.49 2.94 6.53
N GLY A 265 3.79 2.49 7.57
CA GLY A 265 2.69 3.25 8.17
C GLY A 265 3.11 4.57 8.80
N VAL A 266 4.31 4.64 9.38
CA VAL A 266 4.83 5.86 10.02
C VAL A 266 5.20 6.91 8.96
N SER A 267 5.87 6.50 7.88
CA SER A 267 6.20 7.42 6.78
C SER A 267 4.94 7.92 6.07
N THR A 268 3.98 7.02 5.81
CA THR A 268 2.68 7.39 5.24
C THR A 268 1.89 8.33 6.14
N ALA A 269 1.92 8.15 7.47
CA ALA A 269 1.26 9.08 8.40
C ALA A 269 1.87 10.49 8.32
N ARG A 270 3.20 10.60 8.19
CA ARG A 270 3.89 11.89 7.97
C ARG A 270 3.48 12.51 6.63
N GLU A 271 3.54 11.75 5.55
CA GLU A 271 3.15 12.19 4.21
C GLU A 271 1.71 12.71 4.16
N VAL A 272 0.77 11.96 4.75
CA VAL A 272 -0.64 12.38 4.88
C VAL A 272 -0.74 13.67 5.69
N TYR A 273 -0.07 13.74 6.85
CA TYR A 273 -0.09 14.95 7.69
C TYR A 273 0.43 16.19 6.96
N GLU A 274 1.51 16.06 6.18
CA GLU A 274 2.03 17.14 5.36
C GLU A 274 0.98 17.62 4.35
N VAL A 275 0.32 16.71 3.63
CA VAL A 275 -0.76 17.09 2.69
C VAL A 275 -1.90 17.79 3.43
N LEU A 276 -2.33 17.25 4.58
CA LEU A 276 -3.40 17.85 5.39
C LEU A 276 -3.02 19.25 5.88
N SER A 277 -1.78 19.46 6.31
CA SER A 277 -1.28 20.75 6.78
C SER A 277 -1.25 21.78 5.65
N HIS A 278 -0.65 21.44 4.51
CA HIS A 278 -0.57 22.34 3.34
C HIS A 278 -1.93 22.73 2.79
N ARG A 279 -2.92 21.82 2.87
CA ARG A 279 -4.29 22.06 2.39
C ARG A 279 -5.20 22.71 3.44
N GLY A 280 -4.75 22.87 4.69
CA GLY A 280 -5.57 23.38 5.80
C GLY A 280 -6.67 22.40 6.23
N TRP A 281 -6.46 21.10 6.05
CA TRP A 281 -7.43 20.03 6.30
C TRP A 281 -7.23 19.29 7.64
N LEU A 282 -6.24 19.64 8.47
CA LEU A 282 -5.94 18.90 9.70
C LEU A 282 -7.17 18.66 10.60
N GLU A 283 -8.04 19.65 10.78
CA GLU A 283 -9.27 19.52 11.60
C GLU A 283 -10.36 18.64 10.96
N LEU A 284 -10.28 18.37 9.65
CA LEU A 284 -11.19 17.46 8.96
C LEU A 284 -10.75 15.99 9.13
N PHE A 285 -9.49 15.73 9.45
CA PHE A 285 -8.89 14.39 9.53
C PHE A 285 -8.26 14.13 10.90
N PRO A 286 -9.05 14.17 11.98
CA PRO A 286 -8.54 14.12 13.34
C PRO A 286 -7.80 12.81 13.67
N LEU A 287 -8.24 11.66 13.14
CA LEU A 287 -7.54 10.40 13.39
C LEU A 287 -6.17 10.39 12.70
N PHE A 288 -6.08 10.73 11.40
CA PHE A 288 -4.80 10.78 10.70
C PHE A 288 -3.82 11.78 11.31
N ALA A 289 -4.32 12.96 11.71
CA ALA A 289 -3.51 13.95 12.40
C ALA A 289 -2.99 13.42 13.74
N THR A 290 -3.86 12.83 14.56
CA THR A 290 -3.50 12.27 15.87
C THR A 290 -2.48 11.13 15.74
N VAL A 291 -2.64 10.24 14.75
CA VAL A 291 -1.67 9.16 14.50
C VAL A 291 -0.27 9.73 14.25
N HIS A 292 -0.15 10.73 13.38
CA HIS A 292 1.15 11.36 13.12
C HIS A 292 1.73 12.02 14.38
N GLU A 293 0.93 12.80 15.10
CA GLU A 293 1.34 13.51 16.31
C GLU A 293 1.81 12.56 17.44
N ILE A 294 1.18 11.38 17.55
CA ILE A 294 1.67 10.31 18.43
C ILE A 294 2.99 9.73 17.92
N CYS A 295 3.09 9.46 16.60
CA CYS A 295 4.30 8.89 16.01
C CYS A 295 5.55 9.75 16.20
N VAL A 296 5.40 11.08 16.19
CA VAL A 296 6.51 12.04 16.42
C VAL A 296 6.69 12.43 17.89
N GLY A 297 5.91 11.84 18.81
CA GLY A 297 6.03 12.07 20.26
C GLY A 297 5.47 13.40 20.76
N ARG A 298 4.65 14.10 19.96
CA ARG A 298 3.95 15.32 20.40
C ARG A 298 2.73 15.02 21.27
N LEU A 299 2.09 13.87 21.03
CA LEU A 299 0.98 13.35 21.84
C LEU A 299 1.33 11.98 22.44
N PRO A 300 0.83 11.65 23.65
CA PRO A 300 0.96 10.31 24.19
C PRO A 300 0.06 9.32 23.42
N PRO A 301 0.37 8.01 23.38
CA PRO A 301 -0.48 7.02 22.71
C PRO A 301 -1.95 7.06 23.16
N SER A 302 -2.24 7.41 24.42
CA SER A 302 -3.60 7.52 24.96
C SER A 302 -4.49 8.52 24.23
N ALA A 303 -3.91 9.51 23.56
CA ALA A 303 -4.63 10.51 22.77
C ALA A 303 -5.38 9.89 21.57
N ILE A 304 -5.12 8.62 21.22
CA ILE A 304 -5.75 7.94 20.08
C ILE A 304 -7.28 7.81 20.20
N VAL A 305 -7.88 8.08 21.35
CA VAL A 305 -9.36 8.13 21.51
C VAL A 305 -9.89 9.51 21.86
N GLU A 306 -9.01 10.45 22.22
CA GLU A 306 -9.38 11.80 22.67
C GLU A 306 -9.84 12.70 21.51
N TYR A 307 -9.50 12.33 20.27
CA TYR A 307 -9.93 13.08 19.08
C TYR A 307 -11.45 13.01 18.82
N SER A 308 -12.16 12.08 19.47
CA SER A 308 -13.61 11.86 19.30
C SER A 308 -14.48 13.03 19.77
N GLU A 309 -13.95 13.99 20.54
CA GLU A 309 -14.73 15.12 21.07
C GLU A 309 -14.93 16.26 20.06
N LYS A 310 -14.07 16.37 19.04
CA LYS A 310 -14.25 17.33 17.95
C LYS A 310 -15.08 16.68 16.84
N LYS A 311 -16.38 17.00 16.74
CA LYS A 311 -17.23 16.55 15.62
C LYS A 311 -16.55 16.92 14.28
N PRO A 312 -16.13 15.93 13.47
CA PRO A 312 -15.58 16.23 12.14
C PRO A 312 -16.70 16.86 11.31
N ARG A 313 -16.46 18.04 10.73
CA ARG A 313 -17.40 18.68 9.78
C ARG A 313 -17.36 18.01 8.40
N LEU A 314 -17.39 16.67 8.36
CA LEU A 314 -17.38 15.89 7.12
C LEU A 314 -18.74 15.80 6.42
N SER A 315 -19.81 16.28 7.05
CA SER A 315 -21.16 16.33 6.47
C SER A 315 -21.27 17.21 5.21
N LEU A 316 -20.17 17.87 4.81
CA LEU A 316 -20.07 18.64 3.56
C LEU A 316 -19.62 17.77 2.36
N LEU A 317 -19.26 16.50 2.58
CA LEU A 317 -18.78 15.55 1.55
C LEU A 317 -19.75 14.40 1.27
N GLU A 318 -20.91 14.39 1.95
CA GLU A 318 -21.96 13.41 1.73
C GLU A 318 -22.91 13.95 0.66
N ASP A 319 -22.93 13.28 -0.50
CA ASP A 319 -23.94 13.52 -1.53
C ASP A 319 -25.30 13.05 -0.99
N PRO A 320 -26.33 13.93 -0.90
CA PRO A 320 -27.65 13.57 -0.42
C PRO A 320 -28.31 12.42 -1.21
N ALA A 321 -27.83 12.14 -2.43
CA ALA A 321 -28.36 11.09 -3.29
C ALA A 321 -28.07 9.65 -2.81
N CYS A 322 -27.18 9.46 -1.83
CA CYS A 322 -26.77 8.12 -1.38
C CYS A 322 -27.79 7.44 -0.42
N TYR A 323 -28.90 8.11 -0.09
CA TYR A 323 -29.94 7.63 0.82
C TYR A 323 -31.34 7.51 0.19
N GLN A 324 -31.44 7.56 -1.14
CA GLN A 324 -32.70 7.31 -1.86
C GLN A 324 -32.67 5.99 -2.64
#